data_AF-A0AA43RIT7-F1
#
_entry.id   AF-A0AA43RIT7-F1
#
_cell.length_a   1.000
_cell.length_b   1.000
_cell.length_c   1.000
_cell.angle_alpha   90.00
_cell.angle_beta   90.00
_cell.angle_gamma   90.00
#
_symmetry.space_group_name_H-M   'P 1'
#
loop_
_entity.id
_entity.type
_entity.pdbx_description
1 polymer ?
#
loop_
_entity_poly.entity_id
_entity_poly.type
_entity_poly.pdbx_seq_one_letter_code
_entity_poly.pdbx_strand_id
1 'polypeptide(L)'
;MRIWHDASYLTDKDKLMIDRGLARKGYHSLRFSFVYTPEEREQNRQMSMMSHSMSPERWHQICVQDAVRRSDAMHQVMEEISKQFVCDQYEKEQRLQYDDPAWELFFWCNSFNNTFRGSGLTDRDYSYFTLTFNSQHDLDKQDEIRCKVLELLESKYADWPNLDIANQHRAFPDEPKIQAAVKAALPIVLNYPCQYGNMTGKVVQTTGGYFFKKKYARKYGYRLDDLDLLEIAWSMPKVESMLEVCHP
;
A
#
# COMPACT_ATOMS: atom_id res chain seq x y z
N MET A 1 19.82 5.14 10.44
CA MET A 1 18.67 4.88 9.54
C MET A 1 17.59 4.15 10.31
N ARG A 2 16.32 4.35 9.97
CA ARG A 2 15.19 3.63 10.53
C ARG A 2 14.45 2.85 9.45
N ILE A 3 14.32 1.54 9.64
CA ILE A 3 13.50 0.66 8.80
C ILE A 3 12.33 0.17 9.64
N TRP A 4 11.11 0.19 9.09
CA TRP A 4 9.93 -0.33 9.78
C TRP A 4 8.88 -0.88 8.81
N HIS A 5 7.91 -1.63 9.35
CA HIS A 5 6.84 -2.25 8.57
C HIS A 5 5.53 -1.48 8.71
N ASP A 6 5.00 -1.03 7.58
CA ASP A 6 3.74 -0.29 7.48
C ASP A 6 2.62 -1.21 6.97
N ALA A 7 1.84 -1.76 7.89
CA ALA A 7 0.68 -2.59 7.60
C ALA A 7 -0.64 -1.80 7.57
N SER A 8 -0.60 -0.46 7.58
CA SER A 8 -1.80 0.38 7.67
C SER A 8 -2.75 0.24 6.46
N TYR A 9 -2.23 -0.21 5.32
CA TYR A 9 -3.02 -0.49 4.11
C TYR A 9 -3.72 -1.86 4.13
N LEU A 10 -3.45 -2.73 5.11
CA LEU A 10 -4.15 -3.99 5.25
C LEU A 10 -5.46 -3.78 6.00
N THR A 11 -6.56 -3.87 5.27
CA THR A 11 -7.90 -3.87 5.83
C THR A 11 -8.18 -5.16 6.60
N ASP A 12 -9.23 -5.20 7.42
CA ASP A 12 -9.63 -6.44 8.09
C ASP A 12 -10.09 -7.50 7.07
N LYS A 13 -10.65 -7.07 5.94
CA LYS A 13 -10.95 -7.92 4.77
C LYS A 13 -9.69 -8.57 4.21
N ASP A 14 -8.62 -7.80 4.03
CA ASP A 14 -7.32 -8.31 3.55
C ASP A 14 -6.74 -9.37 4.48
N LYS A 15 -6.75 -9.10 5.80
CA LYS A 15 -6.26 -10.05 6.82
C LYS A 15 -7.06 -11.34 6.79
N LEU A 16 -8.39 -11.24 6.69
CA LEU A 16 -9.25 -12.41 6.60
C LEU A 16 -8.95 -13.25 5.33
N MET A 17 -8.76 -12.61 4.17
CA MET A 17 -8.38 -13.34 2.96
C MET A 17 -7.03 -14.06 3.11
N ILE A 18 -6.05 -13.42 3.75
CA ILE A 18 -4.74 -14.02 4.04
C ILE A 18 -4.91 -15.24 4.97
N ASP A 19 -5.63 -15.08 6.07
CA ASP A 19 -5.84 -16.16 7.06
C ASP A 19 -6.57 -17.37 6.46
N ARG A 20 -7.41 -17.14 5.45
CA ARG A 20 -8.12 -18.19 4.70
C ARG A 20 -7.32 -18.76 3.53
N GLY A 21 -6.09 -18.31 3.30
CA GLY A 21 -5.24 -18.77 2.20
C GLY A 21 -5.72 -18.32 0.80
N LEU A 22 -6.59 -17.32 0.75
CA LEU A 22 -7.16 -16.74 -0.48
C LEU A 22 -6.40 -15.51 -0.97
N ALA A 23 -5.51 -14.96 -0.15
CA ALA A 23 -4.57 -13.94 -0.53
C ALA A 23 -3.21 -14.26 0.08
N ARG A 24 -2.15 -13.75 -0.54
CA ARG A 24 -0.80 -13.76 0.02
C ARG A 24 -0.45 -12.37 0.50
N LYS A 25 0.12 -12.27 1.69
CA LYS A 25 0.73 -11.01 2.16
C LYS A 25 2.02 -10.77 1.38
N GLY A 26 2.18 -9.56 0.86
CA GLY A 26 3.40 -9.11 0.18
C GLY A 26 3.66 -7.64 0.43
N TYR A 27 4.54 -7.06 -0.38
CA TYR A 27 4.96 -5.68 -0.26
C TYR A 27 4.46 -4.86 -1.45
N HIS A 28 3.86 -3.71 -1.15
CA HIS A 28 3.43 -2.77 -2.19
C HIS A 28 4.59 -1.91 -2.67
N SER A 29 5.36 -1.38 -1.72
CA SER A 29 6.43 -0.42 -1.99
C SER A 29 7.39 -0.31 -0.81
N LEU A 30 8.57 0.24 -1.11
CA LEU A 30 9.43 0.89 -0.14
C LEU A 30 9.20 2.39 -0.21
N ARG A 31 8.89 3.01 0.93
CA ARG A 31 8.70 4.46 1.04
C ARG A 31 9.85 5.08 1.78
N PHE A 32 10.52 6.03 1.14
CA PHE A 32 11.70 6.71 1.63
C PHE A 32 11.34 8.13 2.05
N SER A 33 11.86 8.58 3.19
CA SER A 33 11.61 9.93 3.67
C SER A 33 12.80 10.47 4.44
N PHE A 34 13.14 11.73 4.18
CA PHE A 34 14.03 12.49 5.03
C PHE A 34 13.31 12.85 6.33
N VAL A 35 13.85 12.44 7.46
CA VAL A 35 13.36 12.82 8.80
C VAL A 35 14.41 13.63 9.54
N TYR A 36 14.02 14.73 10.17
CA TYR A 36 14.93 15.44 11.05
C TYR A 36 15.15 14.65 12.33
N THR A 37 16.38 14.66 12.82
CA THR A 37 16.72 14.25 14.18
C THR A 37 16.02 15.12 15.24
N PRO A 38 15.86 14.66 16.49
CA PRO A 38 15.32 15.49 17.56
C PRO A 38 16.04 16.84 17.70
N GLU A 39 17.36 16.84 17.55
CA GLU A 39 18.22 18.03 17.62
C GLU A 39 17.93 18.99 16.46
N GLU A 40 17.89 18.49 15.21
CA GLU A 40 17.54 19.31 14.05
C GLU A 40 16.11 19.84 14.14
N ARG A 41 15.14 19.07 14.68
CA ARG A 41 13.77 19.55 14.89
C ARG A 41 13.74 20.72 15.87
N GLU A 42 14.53 20.66 16.93
CA GLU A 42 14.63 21.74 17.91
C GLU A 42 15.32 22.97 17.30
N GLN A 43 16.40 22.79 16.56
CA GLN A 43 17.05 23.88 15.81
C GLN A 43 16.08 24.54 14.82
N ASN A 44 15.34 23.75 14.03
CA ASN A 44 14.34 24.25 13.10
C ASN A 44 13.21 25.00 13.81
N ARG A 45 12.79 24.53 14.99
CA ARG A 45 11.80 25.21 15.82
C ARG A 45 12.31 26.58 16.28
N GLN A 46 13.52 26.65 16.79
CA GLN A 46 14.15 27.89 17.24
C GLN A 46 14.30 28.88 16.08
N MET A 47 14.80 28.42 14.94
CA MET A 47 14.91 29.22 13.71
C MET A 47 13.54 29.75 13.27
N SER A 48 12.50 28.92 13.30
CA SER A 48 11.13 29.34 12.99
C SER A 48 10.60 30.39 13.96
N MET A 49 10.90 30.30 15.25
CA MET A 49 10.50 31.33 16.23
C MET A 49 11.19 32.67 15.95
N MET A 50 12.44 32.64 15.50
CA MET A 50 13.22 33.83 15.15
C MET A 50 12.86 34.43 13.78
N SER A 51 12.05 33.75 12.95
CA SER A 51 11.70 34.19 11.59
C SER A 51 11.18 35.64 11.51
N HIS A 52 10.38 36.08 12.50
CA HIS A 52 9.84 37.45 12.57
C HIS A 52 10.90 38.53 12.77
N SER A 53 12.08 38.16 13.28
CA SER A 53 13.23 39.05 13.45
C SER A 53 14.14 39.12 12.21
N MET A 54 13.81 38.38 11.15
CA MET A 54 14.58 38.28 9.91
C MET A 54 13.81 38.96 8.76
N SER A 55 14.52 39.40 7.72
CA SER A 55 13.82 39.82 6.50
C SER A 55 13.15 38.61 5.84
N PRO A 56 11.99 38.79 5.17
CA PRO A 56 11.31 37.71 4.45
C PRO A 56 12.22 36.98 3.45
N GLU A 57 13.10 37.71 2.76
CA GLU A 57 14.03 37.17 1.77
C GLU A 57 15.05 36.25 2.42
N ARG A 58 15.59 36.65 3.59
CA ARG A 58 16.55 35.83 4.33
C ARG A 58 15.91 34.55 4.87
N TRP A 59 14.69 34.65 5.40
CA TRP A 59 13.94 33.48 5.85
C TRP A 59 13.65 32.53 4.68
N HIS A 60 13.21 33.07 3.55
CA HIS A 60 12.96 32.31 2.34
C HIS A 60 14.22 31.56 1.86
N GLN A 61 15.38 32.23 1.81
CA GLN A 61 16.64 31.61 1.42
C GLN A 61 17.03 30.43 2.32
N ILE A 62 16.81 30.54 3.64
CA ILE A 62 17.10 29.45 4.59
C ILE A 62 16.19 28.25 4.32
N CYS A 63 14.89 28.48 4.09
CA CYS A 63 13.96 27.41 3.76
C CYS A 63 14.34 26.71 2.43
N VAL A 64 14.76 27.48 1.43
CA VAL A 64 15.23 26.94 0.14
C VAL A 64 16.49 26.09 0.34
N GLN A 65 17.47 26.59 1.09
CA GLN A 65 18.70 25.85 1.37
C GLN A 65 18.43 24.52 2.09
N ASP A 66 17.54 24.50 3.08
CA ASP A 66 17.19 23.26 3.77
C ASP A 66 16.38 22.30 2.89
N ALA A 67 15.47 22.80 2.04
CA ALA A 67 14.76 21.97 1.08
C ALA A 67 15.71 21.29 0.09
N VAL A 68 16.68 22.04 -0.46
CA VAL A 68 17.73 21.51 -1.35
C VAL A 68 18.59 20.49 -0.60
N ARG A 69 19.07 20.80 0.60
CA ARG A 69 19.89 19.89 1.43
C ARG A 69 19.21 18.54 1.61
N ARG A 70 17.93 18.53 1.99
CA ARG A 70 17.18 17.29 2.22
C ARG A 70 16.99 16.49 0.94
N SER A 71 16.65 17.17 -0.15
CA SER A 71 16.49 16.54 -1.45
C SER A 71 17.81 15.95 -1.95
N ASP A 72 18.91 16.69 -1.90
CA ASP A 72 20.23 16.23 -2.34
C ASP A 72 20.69 15.00 -1.56
N ALA A 73 20.49 14.99 -0.24
CA ALA A 73 20.85 13.85 0.61
C ALA A 73 20.05 12.58 0.23
N MET A 74 18.75 12.71 -0.05
CA MET A 74 17.91 11.59 -0.47
C MET A 74 18.14 11.20 -1.93
N HIS A 75 18.51 12.13 -2.79
CA HIS A 75 18.88 11.86 -4.17
C HIS A 75 20.11 10.94 -4.23
N GLN A 76 21.11 11.15 -3.36
CA GLN A 76 22.26 10.25 -3.24
C GLN A 76 21.86 8.82 -2.89
N VAL A 77 20.84 8.63 -2.05
CA VAL A 77 20.30 7.28 -1.75
C VAL A 77 19.75 6.65 -3.02
N MET A 78 18.95 7.40 -3.77
CA MET A 78 18.33 6.90 -5.00
C MET A 78 19.38 6.58 -6.07
N GLU A 79 20.43 7.41 -6.19
CA GLU A 79 21.59 7.16 -7.05
C GLU A 79 22.32 5.86 -6.71
N GLU A 80 22.44 5.50 -5.42
CA GLU A 80 23.05 4.23 -5.05
C GLU A 80 22.16 3.03 -5.41
N ILE A 81 20.83 3.20 -5.34
CA ILE A 81 19.86 2.19 -5.75
C ILE A 81 19.89 2.02 -7.27
N SER A 82 19.85 3.10 -8.05
CA SER A 82 19.80 3.05 -9.53
C SER A 82 21.03 2.38 -10.15
N LYS A 83 22.19 2.39 -9.46
CA LYS A 83 23.39 1.67 -9.88
C LYS A 83 23.26 0.15 -9.85
N GLN A 84 22.32 -0.39 -9.07
CA GLN A 84 22.17 -1.84 -8.86
C GLN A 84 20.83 -2.38 -9.35
N PHE A 85 19.81 -1.54 -9.46
CA PHE A 85 18.46 -1.93 -9.84
C PHE A 85 17.98 -1.15 -11.04
N VAL A 86 17.29 -1.83 -11.96
CA VAL A 86 16.66 -1.16 -13.10
C VAL A 86 15.40 -0.42 -12.61
N CYS A 87 15.49 0.90 -12.58
CA CYS A 87 14.46 1.77 -12.00
C CYS A 87 13.67 2.50 -13.10
N ASP A 88 12.43 2.07 -13.37
CA ASP A 88 11.54 2.81 -14.27
C ASP A 88 11.21 4.20 -13.71
N GLN A 89 11.04 5.16 -14.60
CA GLN A 89 10.78 6.58 -14.32
C GLN A 89 11.91 7.34 -13.59
N TYR A 90 13.01 6.68 -13.19
CA TYR A 90 14.14 7.37 -12.57
C TYR A 90 14.92 8.22 -13.57
N GLU A 91 15.50 7.61 -14.60
CA GLU A 91 16.20 8.32 -15.68
C GLU A 91 15.19 8.99 -16.61
N LYS A 92 15.25 10.32 -16.78
CA LYS A 92 14.25 11.08 -17.56
C LYS A 92 14.26 10.69 -19.04
N GLU A 93 15.39 10.23 -19.54
CA GLU A 93 15.64 9.87 -20.93
C GLU A 93 15.34 8.38 -21.21
N GLN A 94 15.26 7.55 -20.16
CA GLN A 94 14.97 6.13 -20.30
C GLN A 94 13.45 5.92 -20.39
N ARG A 95 13.00 5.30 -21.48
CA ARG A 95 11.60 4.89 -21.64
C ARG A 95 11.52 3.38 -21.59
N LEU A 96 11.09 2.85 -20.45
CA LEU A 96 10.74 1.45 -20.29
C LEU A 96 9.24 1.30 -20.53
N GLN A 97 8.82 0.14 -21.04
CA GLN A 97 7.39 -0.17 -21.09
C GLN A 97 6.96 -0.61 -19.68
N TYR A 98 5.82 -0.09 -19.22
CA TYR A 98 5.35 -0.33 -17.86
C TYR A 98 5.10 -1.83 -17.59
N ASP A 99 4.69 -2.59 -18.59
CA ASP A 99 4.44 -4.03 -18.55
C ASP A 99 5.67 -4.88 -18.92
N ASP A 100 6.85 -4.28 -19.07
CA ASP A 100 8.09 -5.01 -19.32
C ASP A 100 8.65 -5.60 -18.01
N PRO A 101 8.96 -6.92 -17.93
CA PRO A 101 9.58 -7.51 -16.75
C PRO A 101 11.06 -7.12 -16.56
N ALA A 102 11.68 -6.38 -17.48
CA ALA A 102 13.09 -5.99 -17.43
C ALA A 102 13.43 -4.96 -16.35
N TRP A 103 12.45 -4.20 -15.87
CA TRP A 103 12.64 -3.27 -14.76
C TRP A 103 12.18 -3.88 -13.43
N GLU A 104 12.79 -3.43 -12.34
CA GLU A 104 12.62 -4.01 -11.00
C GLU A 104 11.82 -3.11 -10.07
N LEU A 105 12.11 -1.81 -10.13
CA LEU A 105 11.53 -0.80 -9.26
C LEU A 105 10.94 0.32 -10.10
N PHE A 106 9.76 0.78 -9.75
CA PHE A 106 9.16 1.97 -10.34
C PHE A 106 9.36 3.14 -9.38
N PHE A 107 10.06 4.17 -9.83
CA PHE A 107 10.43 5.33 -9.03
C PHE A 107 9.38 6.44 -9.14
N TRP A 108 8.90 6.90 -8.00
CA TRP A 108 8.08 8.10 -7.93
C TRP A 108 8.56 9.05 -6.84
N CYS A 109 8.66 10.34 -7.16
CA CYS A 109 8.88 11.41 -6.19
C CYS A 109 8.06 12.64 -6.54
N ASN A 110 8.02 13.60 -5.61
CA ASN A 110 7.41 14.89 -5.88
C ASN A 110 8.33 15.78 -6.73
N SER A 111 7.83 16.95 -7.11
CA SER A 111 8.63 18.08 -7.56
C SER A 111 8.50 19.24 -6.57
N PHE A 112 9.49 20.12 -6.55
CA PHE A 112 9.43 21.32 -5.71
C PHE A 112 8.25 22.25 -6.06
N ASN A 113 7.77 22.19 -7.29
CA ASN A 113 6.54 22.88 -7.69
C ASN A 113 5.29 22.38 -6.93
N ASN A 114 5.32 21.16 -6.38
CA ASN A 114 4.23 20.62 -5.58
C ASN A 114 4.48 20.79 -4.08
N THR A 115 5.71 20.55 -3.62
CA THR A 115 6.03 20.51 -2.18
C THR A 115 6.48 21.86 -1.62
N PHE A 116 7.02 22.74 -2.44
CA PHE A 116 7.51 24.05 -2.02
C PHE A 116 7.28 25.14 -3.09
N ARG A 117 6.00 25.44 -3.35
CA ARG A 117 5.59 26.48 -4.30
C ARG A 117 6.20 27.85 -3.95
N GLY A 118 6.69 28.55 -4.97
CA GLY A 118 7.28 29.88 -4.81
C GLY A 118 8.74 29.90 -4.36
N SER A 119 9.37 28.74 -4.20
CA SER A 119 10.82 28.59 -3.89
C SER A 119 11.75 28.94 -5.06
N GLY A 120 11.23 29.01 -6.29
CA GLY A 120 12.05 29.10 -7.51
C GLY A 120 12.70 27.78 -7.92
N LEU A 121 12.55 26.71 -7.13
CA LEU A 121 12.99 25.35 -7.47
C LEU A 121 11.95 24.68 -8.36
N THR A 122 12.39 24.03 -9.44
CA THR A 122 11.48 23.46 -10.45
C THR A 122 11.66 21.95 -10.68
N ASP A 123 12.76 21.37 -10.20
CA ASP A 123 13.06 19.96 -10.40
C ASP A 123 12.36 19.06 -9.36
N ARG A 124 12.69 17.76 -9.41
CA ARG A 124 12.29 16.74 -8.46
C ARG A 124 12.71 17.10 -7.04
N ASP A 125 11.80 16.82 -6.12
CA ASP A 125 12.03 16.86 -4.68
C ASP A 125 12.15 15.42 -4.18
N TYR A 126 13.39 15.02 -3.90
CA TYR A 126 13.73 13.67 -3.44
C TYR A 126 13.56 13.50 -1.94
N SER A 127 13.22 14.56 -1.19
CA SER A 127 13.04 14.46 0.27
C SER A 127 12.00 13.40 0.67
N TYR A 128 11.12 13.03 -0.26
CA TYR A 128 10.23 11.89 -0.21
C TYR A 128 10.20 11.19 -1.57
N PHE A 129 10.35 9.87 -1.60
CA PHE A 129 10.11 9.06 -2.80
C PHE A 129 9.63 7.65 -2.45
N THR A 130 9.06 6.97 -3.43
CA THR A 130 8.60 5.58 -3.32
C THR A 130 9.17 4.74 -4.43
N LEU A 131 9.49 3.48 -4.10
CA LEU A 131 9.87 2.44 -5.03
C LEU A 131 8.81 1.33 -4.96
N THR A 132 7.97 1.21 -5.99
CA THR A 132 6.99 0.13 -6.12
C THR A 132 7.58 -1.01 -6.94
N PHE A 133 7.26 -2.25 -6.60
CA PHE A 133 7.78 -3.42 -7.30
C PHE A 133 7.04 -3.69 -8.61
N ASN A 134 7.74 -4.24 -9.61
CA ASN A 134 7.14 -4.61 -10.88
C ASN A 134 6.05 -5.69 -10.69
N SER A 135 4.83 -5.41 -11.14
CA SER A 135 3.71 -6.35 -11.04
C SER A 135 3.86 -7.58 -11.93
N GLN A 136 4.78 -7.56 -12.90
CA GLN A 136 5.14 -8.73 -13.71
C GLN A 136 6.02 -9.73 -12.95
N HIS A 137 6.66 -9.31 -11.86
CA HIS A 137 7.41 -10.20 -10.98
C HIS A 137 6.48 -10.87 -9.98
N ASP A 138 6.72 -12.15 -9.68
CA ASP A 138 6.02 -12.83 -8.60
C ASP A 138 6.44 -12.27 -7.23
N LEU A 139 5.67 -12.60 -6.20
CA LEU A 139 5.89 -12.05 -4.85
C LEU A 139 7.22 -12.48 -4.23
N ASP A 140 7.78 -13.63 -4.63
CA ASP A 140 9.07 -14.10 -4.13
C ASP A 140 10.20 -13.27 -4.74
N LYS A 141 10.12 -12.98 -6.05
CA LYS A 141 11.06 -12.10 -6.73
C LYS A 141 10.98 -10.67 -6.21
N GLN A 142 9.77 -10.15 -5.97
CA GLN A 142 9.60 -8.82 -5.37
C GLN A 142 10.22 -8.73 -3.98
N ASP A 143 10.07 -9.77 -3.14
CA ASP A 143 10.70 -9.81 -1.82
C ASP A 143 12.23 -9.96 -1.91
N GLU A 144 12.75 -10.71 -2.88
CA GLU A 144 14.19 -10.80 -3.16
C GLU A 144 14.76 -9.41 -3.50
N ILE A 145 14.12 -8.67 -4.41
CA ILE A 145 14.51 -7.30 -4.78
C ILE A 145 14.46 -6.39 -3.55
N ARG A 146 13.37 -6.44 -2.78
CA ARG A 146 13.22 -5.67 -1.54
C ARG A 146 14.37 -5.93 -0.56
N CYS A 147 14.68 -7.20 -0.28
CA CYS A 147 15.76 -7.59 0.61
C CYS A 147 17.10 -7.00 0.12
N LYS A 148 17.42 -7.15 -1.17
CA LYS A 148 18.65 -6.59 -1.75
C LYS A 148 18.73 -5.06 -1.63
N VAL A 149 17.62 -4.35 -1.83
CA VAL A 149 17.57 -2.88 -1.63
C VAL A 149 17.88 -2.55 -0.17
N LEU A 150 17.26 -3.24 0.79
CA LEU A 150 17.51 -2.98 2.21
C LEU A 150 18.93 -3.34 2.64
N GLU A 151 19.48 -4.45 2.17
CA GLU A 151 20.87 -4.86 2.42
C GLU A 151 21.87 -3.82 1.92
N LEU A 152 21.65 -3.30 0.70
CA LEU A 152 22.44 -2.18 0.16
C LEU A 152 22.40 -0.97 1.11
N LEU A 153 21.22 -0.59 1.56
CA LEU A 153 21.03 0.61 2.38
C LEU A 153 21.59 0.44 3.79
N GLU A 154 21.45 -0.73 4.39
CA GLU A 154 22.09 -1.07 5.65
C GLU A 154 23.62 -0.98 5.53
N SER A 155 24.20 -1.47 4.43
CA SER A 155 25.66 -1.41 4.24
C SER A 155 26.22 0.01 4.10
N LYS A 156 25.43 0.98 3.61
CA LYS A 156 25.90 2.33 3.29
C LYS A 156 25.40 3.41 4.25
N TYR A 157 24.20 3.23 4.80
CA TYR A 157 23.45 4.28 5.49
C TYR A 157 22.95 3.86 6.88
N ALA A 158 23.39 2.72 7.43
CA ALA A 158 22.99 2.24 8.76
C ALA A 158 23.02 3.35 9.83
N ASP A 159 24.10 4.13 9.86
CA ASP A 159 24.29 5.18 10.87
C ASP A 159 23.63 6.52 10.51
N TRP A 160 23.06 6.68 9.31
CA TRP A 160 22.49 7.96 8.89
C TRP A 160 21.09 8.15 9.49
N PRO A 161 20.89 9.06 10.48
CA PRO A 161 19.65 9.09 11.24
C PRO A 161 18.49 9.75 10.48
N ASN A 162 18.77 10.43 9.37
CA ASN A 162 17.75 11.14 8.60
C ASN A 162 17.01 10.26 7.59
N LEU A 163 17.42 9.00 7.40
CA LEU A 163 16.76 8.08 6.49
C LEU A 163 15.72 7.25 7.21
N ASP A 164 14.45 7.45 6.86
CA ASP A 164 13.32 6.62 7.26
C ASP A 164 12.79 5.82 6.07
N ILE A 165 12.65 4.51 6.25
CA ILE A 165 12.20 3.57 5.23
C ILE A 165 11.03 2.76 5.77
N ALA A 166 9.86 2.94 5.16
CA ALA A 166 8.67 2.14 5.47
C ALA A 166 8.50 1.02 4.42
N ASN A 167 8.43 -0.22 4.90
CA ASN A 167 8.05 -1.39 4.10
C ASN A 167 6.52 -1.45 4.07
N GLN A 168 5.90 -0.97 3.00
CA GLN A 168 4.44 -0.89 2.92
C GLN A 168 3.87 -2.24 2.48
N HIS A 169 2.99 -2.82 3.30
CA HIS A 169 2.40 -4.15 3.05
C HIS A 169 1.09 -4.03 2.28
N ARG A 170 0.78 -5.06 1.50
CA ARG A 170 -0.50 -5.23 0.84
C ARG A 170 -0.86 -6.71 0.70
N ALA A 171 -2.16 -7.00 0.65
CA ALA A 171 -2.64 -8.33 0.29
C ALA A 171 -2.73 -8.48 -1.24
N PHE A 172 -2.31 -9.63 -1.73
CA PHE A 172 -2.38 -10.02 -3.12
C PHE A 172 -3.37 -11.18 -3.25
N PRO A 173 -4.61 -10.88 -3.70
CA PRO A 173 -5.64 -11.89 -3.89
C PRO A 173 -5.20 -12.97 -4.89
N ASP A 174 -5.46 -14.23 -4.54
CA ASP A 174 -5.30 -15.38 -5.43
C ASP A 174 -6.65 -15.63 -6.10
N GLU A 175 -6.85 -14.96 -7.25
CA GLU A 175 -8.12 -14.96 -7.96
C GLU A 175 -8.63 -16.39 -8.27
N PRO A 176 -7.80 -17.34 -8.76
CA PRO A 176 -8.24 -18.73 -8.92
C PRO A 176 -8.75 -19.38 -7.64
N LYS A 177 -8.08 -19.19 -6.50
CA LYS A 177 -8.54 -19.74 -5.20
C LYS A 177 -9.82 -19.06 -4.73
N ILE A 178 -9.95 -17.76 -4.91
CA ILE A 178 -11.16 -17.00 -4.55
C ILE A 178 -12.34 -17.53 -5.35
N GLN A 179 -12.21 -17.62 -6.68
CA GLN A 179 -13.27 -18.14 -7.53
C GLN A 179 -13.65 -19.59 -7.19
N ALA A 180 -12.67 -20.45 -6.89
CA ALA A 180 -12.93 -21.81 -6.43
C ALA A 180 -13.69 -21.84 -5.10
N ALA A 181 -13.29 -21.00 -4.13
CA ALA A 181 -13.95 -20.90 -2.83
C ALA A 181 -15.39 -20.36 -2.97
N VAL A 182 -15.61 -19.34 -3.80
CA VAL A 182 -16.95 -18.80 -4.08
C VAL A 182 -17.83 -19.88 -4.67
N LYS A 183 -17.34 -20.59 -5.69
CA LYS A 183 -18.07 -21.70 -6.32
C LYS A 183 -18.48 -22.77 -5.31
N ALA A 184 -17.61 -23.10 -4.36
CA ALA A 184 -17.92 -24.06 -3.29
C ALA A 184 -18.94 -23.53 -2.28
N ALA A 185 -18.93 -22.21 -2.02
CA ALA A 185 -19.85 -21.55 -1.08
C ALA A 185 -21.26 -21.33 -1.64
N LEU A 186 -21.39 -21.09 -2.94
CA LEU A 186 -22.66 -20.71 -3.58
C LEU A 186 -23.85 -21.63 -3.27
N PRO A 187 -23.73 -22.99 -3.31
CA PRO A 187 -24.84 -23.88 -2.99
C PRO A 187 -25.38 -23.70 -1.56
N ILE A 188 -24.52 -23.28 -0.62
CA ILE A 188 -24.93 -23.02 0.76
C ILE A 188 -25.57 -21.63 0.83
N VAL A 189 -24.87 -20.62 0.30
CA VAL A 189 -25.26 -19.21 0.41
C VAL A 189 -26.59 -18.89 -0.27
N LEU A 190 -26.90 -19.56 -1.39
CA LEU A 190 -28.14 -19.34 -2.14
C LEU A 190 -29.37 -20.04 -1.52
N ASN A 191 -29.16 -21.09 -0.74
CA ASN A 191 -30.25 -21.94 -0.26
C ASN A 191 -30.68 -21.64 1.18
N TYR A 192 -29.81 -21.06 2.00
CA TYR A 192 -30.08 -20.83 3.43
C TYR A 192 -30.26 -19.34 3.78
N PRO A 193 -31.15 -19.02 4.75
CA PRO A 193 -31.19 -17.70 5.35
C PRO A 193 -29.84 -17.33 5.96
N CYS A 194 -29.45 -16.07 5.84
CA CYS A 194 -28.13 -15.61 6.22
C CYS A 194 -28.15 -14.22 6.85
N GLN A 195 -27.00 -13.84 7.41
CA GLN A 195 -26.76 -12.49 7.91
C GLN A 195 -25.77 -11.75 7.00
N TYR A 196 -26.01 -10.47 6.80
CA TYR A 196 -25.08 -9.55 6.13
C TYR A 196 -25.02 -8.26 6.95
N GLY A 197 -23.89 -8.03 7.63
CA GLY A 197 -23.83 -7.10 8.76
C GLY A 197 -24.89 -7.44 9.81
N ASN A 198 -25.65 -6.43 10.26
CA ASN A 198 -26.72 -6.61 11.26
C ASN A 198 -28.08 -6.98 10.66
N MET A 199 -28.12 -7.42 9.39
CA MET A 199 -29.37 -7.71 8.68
C MET A 199 -29.56 -9.20 8.45
N THR A 200 -30.75 -9.72 8.75
CA THR A 200 -31.17 -11.07 8.36
C THR A 200 -31.84 -11.03 6.99
N GLY A 201 -31.54 -12.01 6.13
CA GLY A 201 -32.07 -12.07 4.79
C GLY A 201 -31.68 -13.35 4.06
N LYS A 202 -31.58 -13.26 2.74
CA LYS A 202 -31.10 -14.35 1.88
C LYS A 202 -30.34 -13.78 0.68
N VAL A 203 -29.38 -14.55 0.17
CA VAL A 203 -28.74 -14.24 -1.11
C VAL A 203 -29.62 -14.75 -2.26
N VAL A 204 -29.69 -13.96 -3.32
CA VAL A 204 -30.38 -14.32 -4.56
C VAL A 204 -29.45 -14.07 -5.75
N GLN A 205 -29.47 -14.98 -6.70
CA GLN A 205 -28.82 -14.80 -7.98
C GLN A 205 -29.78 -14.11 -8.96
N THR A 206 -29.25 -13.17 -9.74
CA THR A 206 -29.97 -12.47 -10.80
C THR A 206 -29.08 -12.40 -12.05
N THR A 207 -29.62 -11.89 -13.16
CA THR A 207 -28.81 -11.58 -14.35
C THR A 207 -27.70 -10.55 -14.10
N GLY A 208 -27.84 -9.70 -13.07
CA GLY A 208 -26.86 -8.70 -12.69
C GLY A 208 -25.83 -9.16 -11.65
N GLY A 209 -25.81 -10.44 -11.29
CA GLY A 209 -24.95 -11.01 -10.25
C GLY A 209 -25.71 -11.40 -8.97
N TYR A 210 -24.99 -11.47 -7.86
CA TYR A 210 -25.52 -11.89 -6.56
C TYR A 210 -25.92 -10.70 -5.70
N PHE A 211 -27.07 -10.83 -5.03
CA PHE A 211 -27.61 -9.77 -4.17
C PHE A 211 -28.10 -10.33 -2.84
N PHE A 212 -27.79 -9.66 -1.74
CA PHE A 212 -28.43 -9.90 -0.46
C PHE A 212 -29.77 -9.16 -0.41
N LYS A 213 -30.86 -9.89 -0.15
CA LYS A 213 -32.18 -9.34 0.13
C LYS A 213 -32.53 -9.49 1.60
N LYS A 214 -32.64 -8.35 2.30
CA LYS A 214 -33.12 -8.30 3.68
C LYS A 214 -34.51 -8.92 3.79
N LYS A 215 -34.79 -9.58 4.93
CA LYS A 215 -36.11 -10.13 5.24
C LYS A 215 -37.20 -9.08 5.02
N TYR A 216 -38.28 -9.49 4.35
CA TYR A 216 -39.42 -8.65 3.95
C TYR A 216 -39.14 -7.56 2.90
N ALA A 217 -37.89 -7.37 2.46
CA ALA A 217 -37.58 -6.45 1.36
C ALA A 217 -38.04 -7.05 0.01
N ARG A 218 -38.92 -6.32 -0.69
CA ARG A 218 -39.47 -6.76 -1.98
C ARG A 218 -38.68 -6.24 -3.18
N LYS A 219 -38.23 -4.98 -3.15
CA LYS A 219 -37.64 -4.29 -4.31
C LYS A 219 -36.11 -4.18 -4.30
N TYR A 220 -35.51 -3.89 -3.14
CA TYR A 220 -34.08 -3.56 -3.05
C TYR A 220 -33.24 -4.74 -2.54
N GLY A 221 -32.05 -4.90 -3.10
CA GLY A 221 -31.03 -5.84 -2.64
C GLY A 221 -29.66 -5.18 -2.73
N TYR A 222 -28.76 -5.57 -1.82
CA TYR A 222 -27.38 -5.11 -1.81
C TYR A 222 -26.57 -6.00 -2.73
N ARG A 223 -25.87 -5.43 -3.71
CA ARG A 223 -24.98 -6.20 -4.58
C ARG A 223 -23.84 -6.75 -3.73
N LEU A 224 -23.53 -8.02 -3.93
CA LEU A 224 -22.44 -8.70 -3.24
C LEU A 224 -21.28 -8.91 -4.22
N ASP A 225 -20.07 -8.67 -3.74
CA ASP A 225 -18.86 -9.17 -4.40
C ASP A 225 -18.52 -10.59 -3.90
N ASP A 226 -17.46 -11.15 -4.45
CA ASP A 226 -17.00 -12.50 -4.13
C ASP A 226 -16.62 -12.66 -2.66
N LEU A 227 -16.03 -11.62 -2.05
CA LEU A 227 -15.65 -11.68 -0.65
C LEU A 227 -16.87 -11.58 0.27
N ASP A 228 -17.85 -10.75 -0.06
CA ASP A 228 -19.11 -10.69 0.68
C ASP A 228 -19.82 -12.05 0.68
N LEU A 229 -19.82 -12.78 -0.45
CA LEU A 229 -20.37 -14.13 -0.54
C LEU A 229 -19.63 -15.11 0.38
N LEU A 230 -18.30 -15.03 0.41
CA LEU A 230 -17.45 -15.86 1.26
C LEU A 230 -17.63 -15.54 2.75
N GLU A 231 -17.69 -14.27 3.13
CA GLU A 231 -17.95 -13.84 4.50
C GLU A 231 -19.31 -14.33 5.01
N ILE A 232 -20.34 -14.25 4.15
CA ILE A 232 -21.65 -14.82 4.44
C ILE A 232 -21.51 -16.34 4.65
N ALA A 233 -20.85 -17.06 3.75
CA ALA A 233 -20.67 -18.51 3.88
C ALA A 233 -19.94 -18.90 5.16
N TRP A 234 -18.91 -18.15 5.54
CA TRP A 234 -18.09 -18.42 6.72
C TRP A 234 -18.78 -18.09 8.04
N SER A 235 -19.77 -17.21 8.03
CA SER A 235 -20.58 -16.87 9.20
C SER A 235 -21.80 -17.77 9.36
N MET A 236 -22.12 -18.60 8.37
CA MET A 236 -23.18 -19.60 8.51
C MET A 236 -22.77 -20.71 9.47
N PRO A 237 -23.72 -21.22 10.28
CA PRO A 237 -23.50 -22.46 11.04
C PRO A 237 -23.10 -23.58 10.08
N LYS A 238 -22.09 -24.38 10.43
CA LYS A 238 -21.70 -25.55 9.63
C LYS A 238 -22.92 -26.47 9.48
N VAL A 239 -23.26 -26.81 8.24
CA VAL A 239 -24.47 -27.56 7.86
C VAL A 239 -24.52 -28.96 8.50
N GLU A 240 -23.42 -29.46 9.06
CA GLU A 240 -23.37 -30.72 9.84
C GLU A 240 -24.37 -30.75 11.01
N SER A 241 -24.79 -29.60 11.56
CA SER A 241 -25.78 -29.56 12.65
C SER A 241 -27.24 -29.35 12.19
N MET A 242 -27.52 -29.25 10.88
CA MET A 242 -28.89 -29.02 10.37
C MET A 242 -29.55 -30.27 9.77
N LEU A 243 -28.80 -31.38 9.63
CA LEU A 243 -29.35 -32.66 9.16
C LEU A 243 -29.88 -33.56 10.30
N GLU A 244 -29.62 -33.24 11.57
CA GLU A 244 -30.15 -34.02 12.71
C GLU A 244 -31.61 -33.71 13.07
N VAL A 245 -32.25 -32.71 12.46
CA VAL A 245 -33.62 -32.29 12.86
C VAL A 245 -34.70 -32.75 11.86
N CYS A 246 -34.35 -33.55 10.85
CA CYS A 246 -35.32 -34.05 9.86
C CYS A 246 -35.22 -35.57 9.67
N HIS A 247 -35.40 -36.34 10.75
CA HIS A 247 -35.93 -37.70 10.63
C HIS A 247 -37.20 -37.85 11.50
N PRO A 248 -38.26 -38.46 10.92
CA PRO A 248 -39.65 -38.38 11.38
C PRO A 248 -39.94 -39.05 12.72
#